data_AF-A0A2G7SQY3-F1
#
_entry.id   AF-A0A2G7SQY3-F1
#
_cell.length_a   1.000
_cell.length_b   1.000
_cell.length_c   1.000
_cell.angle_alpha   90.00
_cell.angle_beta   90.00
_cell.angle_gamma   90.00
#
_symmetry.space_group_name_H-M   'P 1'
#
loop_
_entity.id
_entity.type
_entity.pdbx_description
1 polymer ?
#
loop_
_entity_poly.entity_id
_entity_poly.type
_entity_poly.pdbx_seq_one_letter_code
_entity_poly.pdbx_strand_id
1 'polypeptide(L)'
;MPRQTAPSSLSAPSRGFTLLELMVVISIMAIAAAGVSLSLRDSGQAQLEREAERLAALLESARAQARANGVPVRWRPMPQGFRFEGLPASAQLPSQWLQPGVQAQPATPLVLGPEPLIPPQSVTLTLRDSTSPPLRVATDGLRPFAVQSLP
;
A
#
# COMPACT_ATOMS: atom_id res chain seq x y z
N MET A 1 22.00 35.82 74.86
CA MET A 1 22.68 34.93 73.91
C MET A 1 21.63 34.18 73.09
N PRO A 2 21.59 34.28 71.75
CA PRO A 2 20.54 33.67 70.92
C PRO A 2 20.91 32.23 70.54
N ARG A 3 19.96 31.29 70.60
CA ARG A 3 20.08 29.94 70.03
C ARG A 3 19.36 29.92 68.70
N GLN A 4 20.11 29.75 67.62
CA GLN A 4 19.60 29.52 66.27
C GLN A 4 18.97 28.12 66.20
N THR A 5 17.69 28.04 65.87
CA THR A 5 17.02 26.78 65.49
C THR A 5 17.13 26.63 63.98
N ALA A 6 18.02 25.75 63.53
CA ALA A 6 18.12 25.38 62.12
C ALA A 6 16.87 24.57 61.68
N PRO A 7 16.34 24.79 60.46
CA PRO A 7 15.25 23.98 59.94
C PRO A 7 15.76 22.58 59.54
N SER A 8 15.12 21.54 60.08
CA SER A 8 15.34 20.15 59.69
C SER A 8 14.92 19.95 58.23
N SER A 9 15.87 19.73 57.34
CA SER A 9 15.59 19.33 55.97
C SER A 9 15.00 17.92 55.97
N LEU A 10 13.70 17.79 55.69
CA LEU A 10 13.07 16.48 55.48
C LEU A 10 13.61 15.91 54.17
N SER A 11 14.55 14.97 54.26
CA SER A 11 15.00 14.20 53.11
C SER A 11 13.82 13.36 52.61
N ALA A 12 13.34 13.66 51.40
CA ALA A 12 12.30 12.85 50.77
C ALA A 12 12.87 11.45 50.47
N PRO A 13 12.18 10.35 50.82
CA PRO A 13 12.67 9.02 50.54
C PRO A 13 12.85 8.86 49.03
N SER A 14 14.07 8.54 48.60
CA SER A 14 14.35 8.14 47.23
C SER A 14 13.62 6.84 46.94
N ARG A 15 12.52 6.93 46.18
CA ARG A 15 11.83 5.74 45.67
C ARG A 15 12.72 5.10 44.60
N GLY A 16 13.37 3.99 44.96
CA GLY A 16 14.14 3.19 44.02
C GLY A 16 13.20 2.46 43.05
N PHE A 17 13.61 2.40 41.79
CA PHE A 17 12.90 1.66 40.74
C PHE A 17 12.96 0.16 41.06
N THR A 18 11.82 -0.52 41.16
CA THR A 18 11.80 -1.95 41.51
C THR A 18 11.99 -2.82 40.27
N LEU A 19 12.49 -4.06 40.44
CA LEU A 19 12.54 -5.04 39.33
C LEU A 19 11.17 -5.27 38.70
N LEU A 20 10.13 -5.31 39.54
CA LEU A 20 8.75 -5.47 39.07
C LEU A 20 8.30 -4.28 38.24
N GLU A 21 8.65 -3.06 38.64
CA GLU A 21 8.35 -1.83 37.88
C GLU A 21 9.02 -1.87 36.52
N LEU A 22 10.30 -2.28 36.45
CA LEU A 22 10.98 -2.48 35.17
C LEU A 22 10.32 -3.56 34.32
N MET A 23 9.96 -4.71 34.91
CA MET A 23 9.29 -5.79 34.19
C MET A 23 7.94 -5.35 33.62
N VAL A 24 7.15 -4.59 34.37
CA VAL A 24 5.86 -4.07 33.90
C VAL A 24 6.07 -3.06 32.77
N VAL A 25 7.03 -2.15 32.92
CA VAL A 25 7.34 -1.14 31.89
C VAL A 25 7.77 -1.81 30.58
N ILE A 26 8.71 -2.75 30.62
CA ILE A 26 9.13 -3.46 29.39
C ILE A 26 8.00 -4.29 28.79
N SER A 27 7.13 -4.87 29.62
CA SER A 27 5.98 -5.66 29.15
C SER A 27 4.98 -4.76 28.41
N ILE A 28 4.67 -3.59 28.96
CA ILE A 28 3.79 -2.61 28.31
C ILE A 28 4.43 -2.08 27.03
N MET A 29 5.72 -1.76 27.05
CA MET A 29 6.46 -1.33 25.85
C MET A 29 6.44 -2.41 24.76
N ALA A 30 6.63 -3.69 25.12
CA ALA A 30 6.58 -4.80 24.17
C ALA A 30 5.19 -4.96 23.53
N ILE A 31 4.12 -4.90 24.33
CA ILE A 31 2.73 -4.97 23.82
C ILE A 31 2.42 -3.76 22.92
N ALA A 32 2.82 -2.56 23.33
CA ALA A 32 2.64 -1.35 22.53
C ALA A 32 3.40 -1.45 21.18
N ALA A 33 4.64 -1.92 21.19
CA ALA A 33 5.45 -2.11 19.99
C ALA A 33 4.86 -3.17 19.04
N ALA A 34 4.32 -4.27 19.59
CA ALA A 34 3.62 -5.29 18.82
C ALA A 34 2.35 -4.72 18.14
N GLY A 35 1.56 -3.91 18.88
CA GLY A 35 0.37 -3.26 18.34
C GLY A 35 0.67 -2.31 17.18
N VAL A 36 1.70 -1.47 17.31
CA VAL A 36 2.16 -0.57 16.22
C VAL A 36 2.58 -1.38 14.99
N SER A 37 3.33 -2.46 15.19
CA SER A 37 3.82 -3.32 14.10
C SER A 37 2.69 -3.96 13.30
N LEU A 38 1.60 -4.37 13.96
CA LEU A 38 0.40 -4.92 13.30
C LEU A 38 -0.35 -3.84 12.51
N SER A 39 -0.53 -2.65 13.09
CA SER A 39 -1.21 -1.54 12.43
C SER A 39 -0.50 -1.09 11.14
N LEU A 40 0.84 -1.06 11.13
CA LEU A 40 1.61 -0.74 9.92
C LEU A 40 1.38 -1.76 8.80
N ARG A 41 1.38 -3.07 9.11
CA ARG A 41 1.14 -4.12 8.11
C ARG A 41 -0.25 -4.02 7.50
N ASP A 42 -1.26 -3.86 8.33
CA ASP A 42 -2.65 -3.68 7.90
C ASP A 42 -2.80 -2.47 6.99
N SER A 43 -2.15 -1.35 7.34
CA SER A 43 -2.16 -0.14 6.52
C SER A 43 -1.55 -0.34 5.13
N GLY A 44 -0.43 -1.07 5.03
CA GLY A 44 0.22 -1.38 3.76
C GLY A 44 -0.62 -2.32 2.89
N GLN A 45 -1.28 -3.31 3.51
CA GLN A 45 -2.17 -4.23 2.80
C GLN A 45 -3.38 -3.48 2.22
N ALA A 46 -4.08 -2.69 3.04
CA ALA A 46 -5.22 -1.89 2.61
C ALA A 46 -4.83 -0.86 1.52
N GLN A 47 -3.61 -0.33 1.59
CA GLN A 47 -3.06 0.55 0.56
C GLN A 47 -2.85 -0.15 -0.78
N LEU A 48 -2.28 -1.36 -0.78
CA LEU A 48 -2.03 -2.14 -1.98
C LEU A 48 -3.34 -2.65 -2.61
N GLU A 49 -4.32 -3.05 -1.79
CA GLU A 49 -5.67 -3.47 -2.24
C GLU A 49 -6.37 -2.32 -2.97
N ARG A 50 -6.40 -1.11 -2.39
CA ARG A 50 -6.97 0.07 -3.03
C ARG A 50 -6.29 0.41 -4.36
N GLU A 51 -4.97 0.26 -4.45
CA GLU A 51 -4.25 0.48 -5.70
C GLU A 51 -4.63 -0.57 -6.76
N ALA A 52 -4.74 -1.84 -6.37
CA ALA A 52 -5.10 -2.93 -7.27
C ALA A 52 -6.52 -2.76 -7.84
N GLU A 53 -7.49 -2.43 -6.98
CA GLU A 53 -8.88 -2.15 -7.39
C GLU A 53 -8.96 -0.95 -8.33
N ARG A 54 -8.25 0.13 -7.99
CA ARG A 54 -8.16 1.31 -8.85
C ARG A 54 -7.54 0.97 -10.20
N LEU A 55 -6.45 0.22 -10.22
CA LEU A 55 -5.81 -0.18 -11.48
C LEU A 55 -6.76 -1.01 -12.33
N ALA A 56 -7.47 -1.98 -11.74
CA ALA A 56 -8.45 -2.79 -12.46
C ALA A 56 -9.53 -1.92 -13.14
N ALA A 57 -10.07 -0.93 -12.42
CA ALA A 57 -11.05 0.01 -12.97
C ALA A 57 -10.46 0.90 -14.10
N LEU A 58 -9.21 1.34 -13.97
CA LEU A 58 -8.53 2.12 -15.00
C LEU A 58 -8.24 1.30 -16.26
N LEU A 59 -7.84 0.04 -16.11
CA LEU A 59 -7.63 -0.87 -17.23
C LEU A 59 -8.94 -1.13 -17.99
N GLU A 60 -10.06 -1.35 -17.28
CA GLU A 60 -11.36 -1.53 -17.94
C GLU A 60 -11.86 -0.23 -18.60
N SER A 61 -11.60 0.93 -17.99
CA SER A 61 -11.92 2.24 -18.61
C SER A 61 -11.14 2.44 -19.91
N ALA A 62 -9.85 2.13 -19.92
CA ALA A 62 -9.01 2.17 -21.11
C ALA A 62 -9.45 1.14 -22.17
N ARG A 63 -9.90 -0.04 -21.75
CA ARG A 63 -10.47 -1.06 -22.64
C ARG A 63 -11.77 -0.59 -23.29
N ALA A 64 -12.65 0.04 -22.53
CA ALA A 64 -13.87 0.65 -23.05
C ALA A 64 -13.55 1.76 -24.07
N GLN A 65 -12.55 2.59 -23.80
CA GLN A 65 -12.08 3.63 -24.73
C GLN A 65 -11.46 3.04 -26.00
N ALA A 66 -10.68 1.95 -25.89
CA ALA A 66 -10.15 1.24 -27.05
C ALA A 66 -11.28 0.74 -27.96
N ARG A 67 -12.29 0.07 -27.37
CA ARG A 67 -13.47 -0.42 -28.09
C ARG A 67 -14.28 0.70 -28.73
N ALA A 68 -14.53 1.78 -28.00
CA ALA A 68 -15.33 2.90 -28.48
C ALA A 68 -14.68 3.64 -29.66
N ASN A 69 -13.35 3.77 -29.65
CA ASN A 69 -12.60 4.48 -30.68
C ASN A 69 -12.07 3.56 -31.79
N GLY A 70 -12.17 2.24 -31.64
CA GLY A 70 -11.58 1.27 -32.58
C GLY A 70 -10.06 1.31 -32.66
N VAL A 71 -9.38 1.91 -31.66
CA VAL A 71 -7.92 2.08 -31.63
C VAL A 71 -7.34 1.23 -30.50
N PRO A 72 -6.25 0.47 -30.75
CA PRO A 72 -5.65 -0.34 -29.69
C PRO A 72 -4.99 0.52 -28.63
N VAL A 73 -5.33 0.23 -27.37
CA VAL A 73 -4.73 0.86 -26.19
C VAL A 73 -3.79 -0.11 -25.51
N ARG A 74 -2.59 0.37 -25.17
CA ARG A 74 -1.59 -0.40 -24.40
C ARG A 74 -1.36 0.25 -23.06
N TRP A 75 -1.39 -0.55 -22.00
CA TRP A 75 -0.93 -0.11 -20.69
C TRP A 75 0.50 -0.58 -20.47
N ARG A 76 1.38 0.31 -20.01
CA ARG A 76 2.79 -0.01 -19.70
C ARG A 76 3.13 0.43 -18.28
N PRO A 77 3.72 -0.45 -17.47
CA PRO A 77 4.26 -0.05 -16.18
C PRO A 77 5.50 0.84 -16.37
N MET A 78 5.67 1.81 -15.47
CA MET A 78 6.82 2.72 -15.39
C MET A 78 7.39 2.69 -13.96
N PRO A 79 8.65 3.12 -13.74
CA PRO A 79 9.27 3.10 -12.41
C PRO A 79 8.48 3.84 -11.31
N GLN A 80 7.72 4.87 -11.68
CA GLN A 80 6.96 5.74 -10.77
C GLN A 80 5.47 5.83 -11.11
N GLY A 81 4.94 4.90 -11.90
CA GLY A 81 3.56 4.95 -12.36
C GLY A 81 3.31 3.99 -13.51
N PHE A 82 2.46 4.41 -14.45
CA PHE A 82 2.16 3.65 -15.65
C PHE A 82 1.65 4.58 -16.75
N ARG A 83 1.69 4.16 -18.00
CA ARG A 83 1.21 4.95 -19.12
C ARG A 83 0.20 4.16 -19.93
N PHE A 84 -0.83 4.86 -20.38
CA PHE A 84 -1.71 4.39 -21.44
C PHE A 84 -1.26 4.99 -22.78
N GLU A 85 -0.98 4.13 -23.75
CA GLU A 85 -0.59 4.49 -25.11
C GLU A 85 -1.77 4.20 -26.04
N GLY A 86 -2.07 5.10 -26.99
CA GLY A 86 -3.18 4.94 -27.94
C GLY A 86 -4.52 5.53 -27.48
N LEU A 87 -4.57 6.17 -26.31
CA LEU A 87 -5.74 6.95 -25.90
C LEU A 87 -5.90 8.22 -26.75
N PRO A 88 -7.14 8.62 -27.09
CA PRO A 88 -7.39 9.92 -27.70
C PRO A 88 -7.04 11.04 -26.73
N ALA A 89 -6.69 12.22 -27.24
CA ALA A 89 -6.32 13.38 -26.42
C ALA A 89 -7.42 13.83 -25.45
N SER A 90 -8.69 13.53 -25.75
CA SER A 90 -9.85 13.79 -24.90
C SER A 90 -10.02 12.82 -23.73
N ALA A 91 -9.41 11.63 -23.80
CA ALA A 91 -9.49 10.63 -22.74
C ALA A 91 -8.32 10.79 -21.77
N GLN A 92 -8.52 11.55 -20.70
CA GLN A 92 -7.56 11.69 -19.62
C GLN A 92 -7.81 10.65 -18.54
N LEU A 93 -6.99 9.59 -18.55
CA LEU A 93 -6.92 8.62 -17.48
C LEU A 93 -5.71 8.91 -16.58
N PRO A 94 -5.86 8.76 -15.25
CA PRO A 94 -4.73 8.82 -14.33
C PRO A 94 -3.61 7.86 -14.72
N SER A 95 -2.35 8.30 -14.57
CA SER A 95 -1.14 7.56 -14.98
C SER A 95 -0.13 7.37 -13.83
N GLN A 96 -0.55 7.67 -12.60
CA GLN A 96 0.29 7.62 -11.41
C GLN A 96 -0.31 6.66 -10.38
N TRP A 97 0.56 5.99 -9.62
CA TRP A 97 0.17 5.25 -8.42
C TRP A 97 -0.38 6.22 -7.36
N LEU A 98 -1.36 5.78 -6.57
CA LEU A 98 -1.78 6.49 -5.36
C LEU A 98 -0.70 6.43 -4.29
N GLN A 99 -0.05 5.27 -4.15
CA GLN A 99 0.96 5.03 -3.14
C GLN A 99 2.36 5.00 -3.76
N PRO A 100 3.31 5.80 -3.25
CA PRO A 100 4.71 5.67 -3.60
C PRO A 100 5.21 4.26 -3.30
N GLY A 101 6.09 3.74 -4.15
CA GLY A 101 6.70 2.42 -3.93
C GLY A 101 5.88 1.23 -4.47
N VAL A 102 4.68 1.44 -5.01
CA VAL A 102 3.99 0.39 -5.77
C VAL A 102 4.80 0.02 -7.00
N GLN A 103 4.98 -1.27 -7.22
CA GLN A 103 5.68 -1.84 -8.36
C GLN A 103 4.78 -2.84 -9.08
N ALA A 104 4.83 -2.81 -10.41
CA ALA A 104 4.08 -3.71 -11.27
C ALA A 104 5.03 -4.68 -11.97
N GLN A 105 4.76 -5.98 -11.83
CA GLN A 105 5.57 -7.07 -12.37
C GLN A 105 4.68 -8.16 -13.00
N PRO A 106 5.07 -8.75 -14.14
CA PRO A 106 6.20 -8.37 -14.98
C PRO A 106 6.00 -6.97 -15.59
N ALA A 107 7.10 -6.31 -15.96
CA ALA A 107 7.07 -4.99 -16.60
C ALA A 107 6.61 -5.03 -18.07
N THR A 108 5.79 -6.01 -18.43
CA THR A 108 5.31 -6.24 -19.80
C THR A 108 4.06 -5.41 -20.07
N PRO A 109 3.92 -4.85 -21.29
CA PRO A 109 2.70 -4.15 -21.68
C PRO A 109 1.47 -5.05 -21.68
N LEU A 110 0.33 -4.51 -21.24
CA LEU A 110 -0.99 -5.12 -21.41
C LEU A 110 -1.68 -4.52 -22.63
N VAL A 111 -2.35 -5.36 -23.42
CA VAL A 111 -3.12 -4.94 -24.61
C VAL A 111 -4.60 -4.96 -24.26
N LEU A 112 -5.27 -3.81 -24.39
CA LEU A 112 -6.61 -3.57 -23.86
C LEU A 112 -7.68 -3.49 -24.96
N GLY A 113 -7.50 -4.17 -26.10
CA GLY A 113 -8.44 -4.13 -27.23
C GLY A 113 -7.89 -3.39 -28.45
N PRO A 114 -8.74 -3.02 -29.43
CA PRO A 114 -10.20 -2.83 -29.37
C PRO A 114 -11.05 -4.11 -29.43
N GLU A 115 -10.42 -5.28 -29.52
CA GLU A 115 -11.12 -6.54 -29.65
C GLU A 115 -11.93 -6.87 -28.36
N PRO A 116 -13.16 -7.40 -28.50
CA PRO A 116 -13.96 -7.81 -27.35
C PRO A 116 -13.32 -8.99 -26.61
N LEU A 117 -12.63 -9.89 -27.33
CA LEU A 117 -11.89 -11.01 -26.76
C LEU A 117 -10.38 -10.74 -26.88
N ILE A 118 -9.69 -10.71 -25.74
CA ILE A 118 -8.23 -10.56 -25.66
C ILE A 118 -7.63 -11.83 -25.03
N PRO A 119 -6.35 -12.16 -25.23
CA PRO A 119 -5.71 -13.24 -24.49
C PRO A 119 -5.75 -12.97 -22.98
N PRO A 120 -5.64 -13.99 -22.12
CA PRO A 120 -5.54 -13.81 -20.68
C PRO A 120 -4.27 -13.00 -20.35
N GLN A 121 -4.40 -12.01 -19.48
CA GLN A 121 -3.29 -11.14 -19.09
C GLN A 121 -3.38 -10.80 -17.61
N SER A 122 -2.22 -10.59 -17.00
CA SER A 122 -2.15 -10.23 -15.59
C SER A 122 -0.94 -9.37 -15.29
N VAL A 123 -1.08 -8.53 -14.29
CA VAL A 123 0.01 -7.80 -13.65
C VAL A 123 -0.07 -7.99 -12.14
N THR A 124 1.05 -8.29 -11.51
CA THR A 124 1.19 -8.40 -10.07
C THR A 124 1.72 -7.09 -9.50
N LEU A 125 1.05 -6.59 -8.48
CA LEU A 125 1.42 -5.41 -7.73
C LEU A 125 2.06 -5.81 -6.41
N THR A 126 3.17 -5.17 -6.10
CA THR A 126 3.85 -5.24 -4.81
C THR A 126 4.06 -3.83 -4.27
N LEU A 127 4.13 -3.68 -2.96
CA LEU A 127 4.46 -2.40 -2.32
C LEU A 127 5.86 -2.51 -1.71
N ARG A 128 6.76 -1.64 -2.17
CA ARG A 128 8.14 -1.56 -1.68
C ARG A 128 8.15 -1.27 -0.17
N ASP A 129 9.11 -1.86 0.53
CA ASP A 129 9.31 -1.66 1.97
C ASP A 129 8.11 -2.08 2.83
N SER A 130 7.21 -2.89 2.27
CA SER A 130 6.08 -3.50 2.98
C SER A 130 6.20 -5.03 2.95
N THR A 131 5.69 -5.67 3.99
CA THR A 131 5.48 -7.14 4.06
C THR A 131 4.10 -7.56 3.57
N SER A 132 3.39 -6.69 2.85
CA SER A 132 2.05 -6.99 2.33
C SER A 132 2.15 -8.06 1.23
N PRO A 133 1.24 -9.04 1.20
CA PRO A 133 1.25 -10.07 0.16
C PRO A 133 1.03 -9.44 -1.22
N PRO A 134 1.66 -9.99 -2.28
CA PRO A 134 1.45 -9.50 -3.63
C PRO A 134 0.00 -9.70 -4.07
N LEU A 135 -0.53 -8.73 -4.80
CA LEU A 135 -1.87 -8.82 -5.42
C LEU A 135 -1.74 -8.90 -6.93
N ARG A 136 -2.59 -9.69 -7.58
CA ARG A 136 -2.63 -9.80 -9.04
C ARG A 136 -3.89 -9.13 -9.58
N VAL A 137 -3.73 -8.24 -10.54
CA VAL A 137 -4.82 -7.71 -11.36
C VAL A 137 -4.82 -8.49 -12.67
N ALA A 138 -5.88 -9.24 -12.95
CA ALA A 138 -5.92 -10.16 -14.09
C ALA A 138 -7.29 -10.22 -14.77
N THR A 139 -7.26 -10.60 -16.05
CA THR A 139 -8.41 -10.93 -16.88
C THR A 139 -8.14 -12.25 -17.61
N ASP A 140 -9.19 -13.04 -17.82
CA ASP A 140 -9.19 -14.21 -18.71
C ASP A 140 -9.49 -13.84 -20.17
N GLY A 141 -9.74 -12.55 -20.44
CA GLY A 141 -10.12 -12.03 -21.75
C GLY A 141 -11.62 -11.86 -21.96
N LEU A 142 -12.44 -12.61 -21.22
CA LEU A 142 -13.90 -12.56 -21.27
C LEU A 142 -14.48 -11.67 -20.17
N ARG A 143 -13.88 -11.71 -18.99
CA ARG A 143 -14.30 -10.95 -17.81
C ARG A 143 -13.53 -9.64 -17.68
N PRO A 144 -14.07 -8.65 -16.94
CA PRO A 144 -13.30 -7.47 -16.56
C PRO A 144 -12.02 -7.85 -15.80
N PHE A 145 -11.06 -6.94 -15.77
CA PHE A 145 -9.91 -7.09 -14.87
C PHE A 145 -10.39 -7.13 -13.42
N ALA A 146 -9.89 -8.09 -12.64
CA ALA A 146 -10.22 -8.27 -11.24
C ALA A 146 -8.97 -8.47 -10.38
N VAL A 147 -9.06 -8.08 -9.12
CA VAL A 147 -8.02 -8.29 -8.12
C VAL A 147 -8.10 -9.72 -7.60
N GLN A 148 -6.95 -10.38 -7.50
CA GLN A 148 -6.79 -11.76 -7.05
C GLN A 148 -5.63 -11.79 -6.05
N SER A 149 -5.85 -12.40 -4.89
CA SER A 149 -4.78 -12.72 -3.95
C SER A 149 -3.92 -13.84 -4.52
N LEU A 150 -2.59 -13.69 -4.47
CA LEU A 150 -1.70 -14.84 -4.67
C LEU A 150 -1.72 -15.74 -3.43
N PRO A 151 -1.66 -17.08 -3.61
CA PRO A 151 -1.50 -18.02 -2.52
C PRO A 151 -0.14 -17.90 -1.83
#